data_AF-A0A920UGZ3-F1
#
_entry.id   AF-A0A920UGZ3-F1
#
_cell.length_a   1.000
_cell.length_b   1.000
_cell.length_c   1.000
_cell.angle_alpha   90.00
_cell.angle_beta   90.00
_cell.angle_gamma   90.00
#
_symmetry.space_group_name_H-M   'P 1'
#
loop_
_entity.id
_entity.type
_entity.pdbx_description
1 polymer ?
#
loop_
_entity_poly.entity_id
_entity_poly.type
_entity_poly.pdbx_seq_one_letter_code
_entity_poly.pdbx_strand_id
1 'polypeptide(L)'
;MSVQGELVGISKISLKLLDRMCEYHEANLEFPCSRHYEECISDICSKTEIPYLRVGDLVWTEIDDQSHYERALKEILPRLI
;
A
#
# COMPACT_ATOMS: atom_id res chain seq x y z
N MET A 1 8.11 1.25 18.72
CA MET A 1 7.32 1.99 17.71
C MET A 1 5.89 1.48 17.77
N SER A 2 4.89 2.36 17.84
CA SER A 2 3.49 1.95 17.76
C SER A 2 3.04 1.89 16.30
N VAL A 3 2.21 0.90 15.96
CA VAL A 3 1.58 0.78 14.64
C VAL A 3 0.73 2.04 14.38
N GLN A 4 1.00 2.72 13.28
CA GLN A 4 0.32 3.98 12.92
C GLN A 4 -0.97 3.76 12.11
N GLY A 5 -1.08 2.61 11.44
CA GLY A 5 -2.19 2.26 10.56
C GLY A 5 -1.85 1.06 9.68
N GLU A 6 -2.72 0.79 8.72
CA GLU A 6 -2.61 -0.27 7.72
C GLU A 6 -2.62 0.36 6.32
N LEU A 7 -1.86 -0.23 5.38
CA LEU A 7 -1.88 0.21 4.00
C LEU A 7 -3.08 -0.39 3.28
N VAL A 8 -3.89 0.46 2.66
CA VAL A 8 -5.19 0.06 2.09
C VAL A 8 -5.16 -0.34 0.62
N GLY A 9 -3.97 -0.45 0.02
CA GLY A 9 -3.78 -0.73 -1.41
C GLY A 9 -4.08 0.46 -2.34
N ILE A 10 -4.39 1.65 -1.81
CA ILE A 10 -4.63 2.88 -2.60
C ILE A 10 -3.65 3.96 -2.19
N SER A 11 -2.83 4.41 -3.14
CA SER A 11 -1.82 5.45 -2.93
C SER A 11 -1.89 6.51 -4.01
N LYS A 12 -1.90 7.80 -3.62
CA LYS A 12 -1.73 8.91 -4.56
C LYS A 12 -0.25 9.21 -4.75
N ILE A 13 0.30 8.87 -5.91
CA ILE A 13 1.71 9.01 -6.22
C ILE A 13 1.92 10.16 -7.21
N SER A 14 2.78 11.11 -6.85
CA SER A 14 3.20 12.16 -7.80
C SER A 14 4.17 11.59 -8.84
N LEU A 15 4.21 12.15 -10.05
CA LEU A 15 5.18 11.75 -11.08
C LEU A 15 6.61 11.76 -10.55
N LYS A 16 6.98 12.81 -9.81
CA LYS A 16 8.30 12.95 -9.17
C LYS A 16 8.64 11.81 -8.19
N LEU A 17 7.65 11.23 -7.51
CA LEU A 17 7.84 10.10 -6.61
C LEU A 17 7.91 8.79 -7.41
N LEU A 18 7.05 8.64 -8.43
CA LEU A 18 7.08 7.49 -9.34
C LEU A 18 8.46 7.36 -10.01
N ASP A 19 9.01 8.45 -10.54
CA ASP A 19 10.34 8.46 -11.17
C ASP A 19 11.41 7.96 -10.19
N ARG A 20 11.37 8.42 -8.93
CA ARG A 20 12.28 7.95 -7.88
C ARG A 20 12.10 6.48 -7.55
N MET A 21 10.87 5.98 -7.55
CA MET A 21 10.60 4.55 -7.33
C MET A 21 11.22 3.69 -8.42
N CYS A 22 11.09 4.11 -9.68
CA CYS A 22 11.72 3.43 -10.82
C CYS A 22 13.25 3.47 -10.72
N GLU A 23 13.84 4.66 -10.51
CA GLU A 23 15.30 4.82 -10.35
C GLU A 23 15.85 3.94 -9.20
N TYR A 24 15.15 3.92 -8.06
CA TYR A 24 15.55 3.11 -6.92
C TYR A 24 15.45 1.62 -7.22
N HIS A 25 14.37 1.20 -7.87
CA HIS A 25 14.18 -0.20 -8.25
C HIS A 25 15.27 -0.69 -9.22
N GLU A 26 15.56 0.08 -10.27
CA GLU A 26 16.60 -0.26 -11.26
C GLU A 26 17.98 -0.36 -10.62
N ALA A 27 18.32 0.55 -9.70
CA ALA A 27 19.61 0.55 -9.00
C ALA A 27 19.77 -0.60 -7.99
N ASN A 28 18.67 -1.19 -7.51
CA ASN A 28 18.65 -2.25 -6.50
C ASN A 28 17.92 -3.50 -7.01
N LEU A 29 17.99 -3.74 -8.32
CA LEU A 29 17.36 -4.87 -8.96
C LEU A 29 18.07 -6.17 -8.55
N GLU A 30 17.35 -7.05 -7.86
CA GLU A 30 17.81 -8.40 -7.54
C GLU A 30 17.04 -9.42 -8.39
N PHE A 31 17.72 -10.47 -8.85
CA PHE A 31 17.08 -11.54 -9.62
C PHE A 31 17.17 -12.88 -8.87
N PRO A 32 16.04 -13.58 -8.64
CA PRO A 32 14.68 -13.21 -9.04
C PRO A 32 14.12 -12.05 -8.20
N CYS A 33 13.38 -11.13 -8.84
CA CYS A 33 12.77 -10.00 -8.15
C CYS A 33 11.45 -10.45 -7.49
N SER A 34 11.39 -10.38 -6.16
CA SER A 34 10.18 -10.64 -5.37
C SER A 34 9.69 -9.41 -4.61
N ARG A 35 10.20 -8.21 -4.96
CA ARG A 35 9.91 -6.98 -4.22
C ARG A 35 8.57 -6.40 -4.65
N HIS A 36 7.76 -6.01 -3.68
CA HIS A 36 6.49 -5.32 -3.88
C HIS A 36 6.68 -3.80 -3.92
N TYR A 37 5.71 -3.07 -4.46
CA TYR A 37 5.84 -1.61 -4.62
C TYR A 37 5.84 -0.90 -3.25
N GLU A 38 5.19 -1.48 -2.25
CA GLU A 38 5.14 -1.03 -0.86
C GLU A 38 6.53 -1.02 -0.22
N GLU A 39 7.35 -2.03 -0.51
CA GLU A 39 8.73 -2.12 -0.05
C GLU A 39 9.58 -1.02 -0.69
N CYS A 40 9.35 -0.75 -1.98
CA CYS A 40 10.02 0.36 -2.68
C CYS A 40 9.67 1.73 -2.05
N ILE A 41 8.40 1.98 -1.76
CA ILE A 41 7.96 3.20 -1.05
C ILE A 41 8.61 3.28 0.33
N SER A 42 8.60 2.17 1.08
CA SER A 42 9.17 2.09 2.44
C SER A 42 10.67 2.36 2.45
N ASP A 43 11.41 1.85 1.46
CA ASP A 43 12.84 2.10 1.32
C ASP A 43 13.13 3.58 1.01
N ILE A 44 12.35 4.19 0.12
CA ILE A 44 12.50 5.60 -0.27
C ILE A 44 12.15 6.55 0.88
N CYS A 45 11.22 6.16 1.77
CA CYS A 45 10.87 6.92 2.97
C CYS A 45 12.06 7.26 3.86
N SER A 46 13.15 6.47 3.81
CA SER A 46 14.39 6.75 4.56
C SER A 46 15.09 8.05 4.12
N LYS A 47 14.86 8.49 2.87
CA LYS A 47 15.54 9.64 2.23
C LYS A 47 14.58 10.75 1.83
N THR A 48 13.30 10.44 1.64
CA THR A 48 12.27 11.37 1.20
C THR A 48 11.06 11.23 2.10
N GLU A 49 10.56 12.33 2.66
CA GLU A 49 9.31 12.30 3.41
C GLU A 49 8.13 11.97 2.47
N ILE A 50 7.42 10.89 2.76
CA ILE A 50 6.21 10.47 2.06
C ILE A 50 5.06 10.52 3.07
N PRO A 51 4.17 11.53 2.99
CA PRO A 51 3.07 11.64 3.93
C PRO A 51 2.01 10.57 3.65
N TYR A 52 1.26 10.20 4.68
CA TYR A 52 0.09 9.34 4.57
C TYR A 52 -1.15 10.03 5.15
N LEU A 53 -2.32 9.65 4.66
CA LEU A 53 -3.61 10.06 5.21
C LEU A 53 -4.19 8.90 6.01
N ARG A 54 -4.27 9.04 7.34
CA ARG A 54 -4.92 8.05 8.19
C ARG A 54 -6.40 8.38 8.33
N VAL A 55 -7.25 7.40 8.03
CA VAL A 55 -8.71 7.49 8.21
C VAL A 55 -9.12 6.40 9.20
N GLY A 56 -9.63 6.78 10.38
CA GLY A 56 -9.82 5.87 11.51
C GLY A 56 -11.00 4.90 11.34
N ASP A 57 -12.01 5.31 10.57
CA ASP A 57 -13.28 4.61 10.33
C ASP A 57 -13.46 4.21 8.86
N LEU A 58 -12.36 4.09 8.11
CA LEU A 58 -12.39 3.70 6.71
C LEU A 58 -12.94 2.28 6.57
N VAL A 59 -14.07 2.17 5.88
CA VAL A 59 -14.67 0.88 5.51
C VAL A 59 -14.01 0.41 4.21
N TRP A 60 -13.19 -0.65 4.30
CA TRP A 60 -12.51 -1.24 3.14
C TRP A 60 -12.15 -2.70 3.40
N THR A 61 -11.81 -3.44 2.34
CA THR A 61 -11.20 -4.78 2.40
C THR A 61 -10.48 -5.06 1.09
N GLU A 62 -9.36 -5.76 1.13
CA GLU A 62 -8.82 -6.48 -0.03
C GLU A 62 -9.59 -7.81 -0.23
N ILE A 63 -9.45 -8.42 -1.40
CA ILE A 63 -10.05 -9.73 -1.73
C ILE A 63 -9.01 -10.57 -2.47
N ASP A 64 -8.20 -11.30 -1.72
CA ASP A 64 -7.18 -12.21 -2.26
C ASP A 64 -7.61 -13.67 -2.20
N ASP A 65 -8.50 -14.01 -1.27
CA ASP A 65 -9.01 -15.35 -1.08
C ASP A 65 -10.52 -15.40 -0.81
N GLN A 66 -11.03 -16.62 -0.68
CA GLN A 66 -12.44 -16.90 -0.44
C GLN A 66 -12.94 -16.31 0.90
N SER A 67 -12.09 -16.27 1.93
CA SER A 67 -12.46 -15.72 3.23
C SER A 67 -12.61 -14.21 3.17
N HIS A 68 -11.72 -13.52 2.44
CA HIS A 68 -11.81 -12.09 2.20
C HIS A 68 -13.09 -11.74 1.42
N TYR A 69 -13.42 -12.54 0.41
CA TYR A 69 -14.66 -12.38 -0.37
C TYR A 69 -15.92 -12.52 0.49
N GLU A 70 -15.97 -13.55 1.34
CA GLU A 70 -17.10 -13.74 2.25
C GLU A 70 -17.27 -12.58 3.24
N ARG A 71 -16.15 -12.10 3.81
CA ARG A 71 -16.15 -10.91 4.67
C ARG A 71 -16.63 -9.67 3.91
N ALA A 72 -16.18 -9.49 2.67
CA ALA A 72 -16.58 -8.38 1.83
C ALA A 72 -18.11 -8.33 1.65
N LEU A 73 -18.74 -9.47 1.37
CA LEU A 73 -20.19 -9.55 1.19
C LEU A 73 -20.98 -9.41 2.50
N LYS A 74 -20.54 -10.07 3.58
CA LYS A 74 -21.31 -10.18 4.83
C LYS A 74 -21.13 -8.98 5.75
N GLU A 75 -19.96 -8.33 5.71
CA GLU A 75 -19.58 -7.32 6.70
C GLU A 75 -19.23 -5.95 6.09
N ILE A 76 -18.53 -5.92 4.96
CA ILE A 76 -17.98 -4.65 4.42
C ILE A 76 -18.98 -3.96 3.51
N LEU A 77 -19.53 -4.66 2.52
CA LEU A 77 -20.50 -4.12 1.57
C LEU A 77 -21.74 -3.53 2.26
N PRO A 78 -22.34 -4.17 3.30
CA PRO A 78 -23.46 -3.59 4.04
C PRO A 78 -23.14 -2.28 4.77
N ARG A 79 -21.86 -1.97 5.02
CA ARG A 79 -21.41 -0.71 5.66
C ARG A 79 -21.12 0.40 4.64
N LEU A 80 -21.06 0.07 3.36
CA LEU A 80 -20.82 1.01 2.25
C LEU A 80 -22.12 1.55 1.63
N ILE A 81 -23.25 0.88 1.86
CA ILE A 81 -24.57 1.17 1.26
C ILE A 81 -25.49 1.83 2.28
#